data_AF-A0A6L9W4Z9-F1
#
_entry.id   AF-A0A6L9W4Z9-F1
#
_cell.length_a   1.000
_cell.length_b   1.000
_cell.length_c   1.000
_cell.angle_alpha   90.00
_cell.angle_beta   90.00
_cell.angle_gamma   90.00
#
_symmetry.space_group_name_H-M   'P 1'
#
loop_
_entity.id
_entity.type
_entity.pdbx_description
1 polymer ?
#
loop_
_entity_poly.entity_id
_entity_poly.type
_entity_poly.pdbx_seq_one_letter_code
_entity_poly.pdbx_strand_id
1 'polypeptide(L)'
;MARTTESSVTAASVPAARPLPGHAHAEAWPAAPARAVAMTTRRWTVAVLLSLLPLAGCAASDASPDSSPSTTTSSSPQTPSPSPLTSDAPTAEDEAAEAATTVVNEMLRVTDAAKQDPGARDWEPEIRRFSGDPAALLAVTAVRDYATIGLRQEGDTVVELEVTDVDLAAPGGPTVRITGCYDSQSTRVVRVETGEVVPPGTPSRYVWDITVTRYEAEPGSPWLVNQLDPLTDRAC
;
A
#
# COMPACT_ATOMS: atom_id res chain seq x y z
N MET A 1 21.87 -19.52 65.91
CA MET A 1 22.24 -18.35 66.73
C MET A 1 22.46 -17.18 65.80
N ALA A 2 21.59 -16.18 65.92
CA ALA A 2 21.49 -15.03 65.04
C ALA A 2 22.61 -14.01 65.27
N ARG A 3 23.08 -13.37 64.21
CA ARG A 3 23.65 -12.01 64.25
C ARG A 3 23.10 -11.21 63.08
N THR A 4 22.09 -10.42 63.42
CA THR A 4 21.64 -9.23 62.71
C THR A 4 22.79 -8.24 62.59
N THR A 5 22.97 -7.66 61.40
CA THR A 5 23.75 -6.45 61.20
C THR A 5 22.82 -5.39 60.61
N GLU A 6 22.47 -4.43 61.46
CA GLU A 6 21.89 -3.14 61.09
C GLU A 6 22.91 -2.33 60.28
N SER A 7 22.47 -1.68 59.23
CA SER A 7 23.20 -0.55 58.64
C SER A 7 22.24 0.59 58.35
N SER A 8 22.33 1.53 59.29
CA SER A 8 21.96 2.93 59.33
C SER A 8 21.67 3.63 58.00
N VAL A 9 20.50 4.25 57.98
CA VAL A 9 20.04 5.31 57.08
C VAL A 9 20.99 6.52 57.16
N THR A 10 21.43 7.03 56.00
CA THR A 10 21.98 8.40 55.89
C THR A 10 21.08 9.21 54.98
N ALA A 11 20.33 10.13 55.58
CA ALA A 11 19.53 11.12 54.89
C ALA A 11 20.44 12.25 54.38
N ALA A 12 20.46 12.48 53.07
CA ALA A 12 21.08 13.67 52.48
C ALA A 12 20.00 14.72 52.23
N SER A 13 20.19 15.88 52.85
CA SER A 13 19.29 17.02 52.87
C SER A 13 19.18 17.72 51.51
N VAL A 14 17.95 18.13 51.21
CA VAL A 14 17.56 19.08 50.15
C VAL A 14 18.08 20.49 50.49
N PRO A 15 18.70 21.22 49.55
CA PRO A 15 18.73 22.67 49.59
C PRO A 15 17.65 23.26 48.65
N ALA A 16 16.69 23.95 49.26
CA ALA A 16 15.72 24.79 48.56
C ALA A 16 16.32 26.17 48.22
N ALA A 17 16.13 26.53 46.96
CA ALA A 17 16.09 27.84 46.29
C ALA A 17 16.53 29.13 47.03
N ARG A 18 17.25 29.98 46.29
CA ARG A 18 16.92 31.42 46.21
C ARG A 18 17.05 31.96 44.78
N PRO A 19 16.18 32.92 44.41
CA PRO A 19 15.95 33.36 43.03
C PRO A 19 16.85 34.53 42.63
N LEU A 20 17.12 34.67 41.33
CA LEU A 20 17.65 35.91 40.75
C LEU A 20 16.69 36.48 39.70
N PRO A 21 16.60 37.81 39.62
CA PRO A 21 15.57 38.55 38.90
C PRO A 21 15.98 38.84 37.45
N GLY A 22 15.01 39.13 36.60
CA GLY A 22 15.29 39.81 35.34
C GLY A 22 14.32 39.45 34.25
N HIS A 23 13.20 40.17 34.21
CA HIS A 23 12.30 40.25 33.07
C HIS A 23 13.09 40.53 31.78
N ALA A 24 13.09 39.56 30.87
CA ALA A 24 13.18 39.83 29.44
C ALA A 24 11.85 39.41 28.83
N HIS A 25 11.18 40.39 28.25
CA HIS A 25 9.87 40.30 27.66
C HIS A 25 9.79 39.14 26.68
N ALA A 26 8.82 38.25 26.90
CA ALA A 26 8.25 37.47 25.84
C ALA A 26 7.72 38.46 24.79
N GLU A 27 8.38 38.53 23.64
CA GLU A 27 7.75 39.07 22.44
C GLU A 27 6.54 38.18 22.16
N ALA A 28 5.39 38.69 22.61
CA ALA A 28 4.08 38.25 22.19
C ALA A 28 4.05 38.35 20.67
N TRP A 29 4.08 37.21 20.00
CA TRP A 29 3.59 37.13 18.64
C TRP A 29 2.19 37.72 18.63
N PRO A 30 1.89 38.72 17.79
CA PRO A 30 0.52 39.19 17.65
C PRO A 30 -0.31 38.00 17.20
N ALA A 31 -1.24 37.60 18.06
CA ALA A 31 -2.37 36.77 17.68
C ALA A 31 -2.97 37.40 16.42
N ALA A 32 -2.86 36.69 15.30
CA ALA A 32 -3.55 37.08 14.08
C ALA A 32 -5.03 37.28 14.45
N PRO A 33 -5.67 38.39 14.06
CA PRO A 33 -7.09 38.53 14.28
C PRO A 33 -7.78 37.37 13.58
N ALA A 34 -8.59 36.63 14.35
CA ALA A 34 -9.58 35.72 13.80
C ALA A 34 -10.43 36.53 12.81
N ARG A 35 -10.06 36.46 11.53
CA ARG A 35 -10.94 36.88 10.46
C ARG A 35 -12.10 35.90 10.49
N ALA A 36 -13.18 36.34 11.14
CA ALA A 36 -14.50 35.83 10.89
C ALA A 36 -14.71 35.87 9.37
N VAL A 37 -14.48 34.73 8.71
CA VAL A 37 -14.95 34.53 7.36
C VAL A 37 -16.45 34.40 7.51
N ALA A 38 -17.13 35.53 7.35
CA ALA A 38 -18.57 35.57 7.18
C ALA A 38 -18.91 34.58 6.08
N MET A 39 -19.60 33.49 6.45
CA MET A 39 -20.28 32.61 5.51
C MET A 39 -21.36 33.42 4.81
N THR A 40 -20.98 34.13 3.75
CA THR A 40 -21.94 34.60 2.76
C THR A 40 -22.44 33.39 2.02
N THR A 41 -23.62 32.92 2.44
CA THR A 41 -24.45 31.93 1.77
C THR A 41 -24.78 32.42 0.37
N ARG A 42 -23.90 32.08 -0.58
CA ARG A 42 -24.15 32.36 -1.99
C ARG A 42 -25.14 31.29 -2.49
N ARG A 43 -26.42 31.66 -2.47
CA ARG A 43 -27.50 30.97 -3.18
C ARG A 43 -27.15 30.94 -4.67
N TRP A 44 -26.74 29.79 -5.18
CA TRP A 44 -26.66 29.54 -6.61
C TRP A 44 -27.89 28.75 -7.03
N THR A 45 -28.68 29.39 -7.87
CA THR A 45 -29.87 28.89 -8.52
C THR A 45 -29.54 27.70 -9.41
N VAL A 46 -30.29 26.61 -9.22
CA VAL A 46 -30.37 25.46 -10.13
C VAL A 46 -30.88 25.95 -11.48
N ALA A 47 -30.07 25.82 -12.53
CA ALA A 47 -30.51 25.97 -13.92
C ALA A 47 -30.54 24.58 -14.55
N VAL A 48 -31.74 24.00 -14.61
CA VAL A 48 -32.05 22.81 -15.40
C VAL A 48 -32.07 23.22 -16.88
N LEU A 49 -31.23 22.60 -17.70
CA LEU A 49 -31.33 22.68 -19.16
C LEU A 49 -31.55 21.26 -19.70
N LEU A 50 -32.83 20.91 -19.86
CA LEU A 50 -33.27 19.81 -20.71
C LEU A 50 -32.96 20.18 -22.16
N SER A 51 -32.15 19.37 -22.84
CA SER A 51 -32.06 19.37 -24.30
C SER A 51 -32.54 18.01 -24.82
N LEU A 52 -33.79 18.01 -25.30
CA LEU A 52 -34.39 16.94 -26.09
C LEU A 52 -33.85 17.03 -27.52
N LEU A 53 -33.27 15.94 -28.04
CA LEU A 53 -33.09 15.74 -29.48
C LEU A 53 -33.76 14.40 -29.88
N PRO A 54 -34.82 14.44 -30.70
CA PRO A 54 -35.31 13.29 -31.45
C PRO A 54 -35.03 13.48 -32.95
N LEU A 55 -34.44 12.49 -33.62
CA LEU A 55 -34.58 12.17 -35.06
C LEU A 55 -34.06 10.74 -35.23
N ALA A 56 -34.93 9.72 -35.36
CA ALA A 56 -35.57 9.28 -36.60
C ALA A 56 -34.59 8.63 -37.59
N GLY A 57 -34.73 7.30 -37.77
CA GLY A 57 -33.96 6.51 -38.74
C GLY A 57 -34.44 5.05 -38.78
N CYS A 58 -35.66 4.84 -39.29
CA CYS A 58 -36.17 3.53 -39.68
C CYS A 58 -35.52 3.06 -40.98
N ALA A 59 -35.08 1.80 -41.02
CA ALA A 59 -35.30 0.94 -42.18
C ALA A 59 -35.33 -0.52 -41.70
N ALA A 60 -36.53 -1.09 -41.75
CA ALA A 60 -36.78 -2.52 -41.71
C ALA A 60 -36.94 -3.02 -43.15
N SER A 61 -36.35 -4.18 -43.45
CA SER A 61 -36.66 -5.11 -44.55
C SER A 61 -35.60 -6.22 -44.48
N ASP A 62 -35.84 -7.51 -44.68
CA ASP A 62 -37.04 -8.32 -44.88
C ASP A 62 -36.60 -9.77 -44.63
N ALA A 63 -37.55 -10.65 -44.31
CA ALA A 63 -37.30 -12.03 -43.95
C ALA A 63 -37.27 -12.99 -45.16
N SER A 64 -36.27 -13.89 -45.15
CA SER A 64 -36.33 -15.32 -45.52
C SER A 64 -36.62 -15.72 -46.99
N PRO A 65 -36.70 -17.02 -47.33
CA PRO A 65 -35.59 -17.98 -47.52
C PRO A 65 -35.66 -18.70 -48.89
N ASP A 66 -34.59 -19.34 -49.38
CA ASP A 66 -34.75 -20.56 -50.19
C ASP A 66 -33.47 -21.40 -50.41
N SER A 67 -33.60 -22.68 -50.10
CA SER A 67 -33.06 -23.94 -50.65
C SER A 67 -31.70 -24.07 -51.37
N SER A 68 -30.80 -24.87 -50.75
CA SER A 68 -30.20 -26.18 -51.16
C SER A 68 -30.19 -26.63 -52.65
N PRO A 69 -29.35 -27.60 -53.13
CA PRO A 69 -28.48 -28.56 -52.38
C PRO A 69 -27.11 -28.98 -53.02
N SER A 70 -26.42 -29.88 -52.31
CA SER A 70 -25.50 -30.96 -52.76
C SER A 70 -24.04 -30.65 -53.14
N THR A 71 -23.09 -31.29 -52.43
CA THR A 71 -22.32 -32.44 -52.96
C THR A 71 -21.43 -33.08 -51.89
N THR A 72 -21.48 -34.41 -51.85
CA THR A 72 -20.63 -35.36 -51.13
C THR A 72 -19.16 -35.28 -51.56
N THR A 73 -18.21 -35.32 -50.63
CA THR A 73 -16.91 -35.98 -50.84
C THR A 73 -16.37 -36.54 -49.53
N SER A 74 -16.11 -37.85 -49.56
CA SER A 74 -15.50 -38.66 -48.52
C SER A 74 -14.02 -38.27 -48.31
N SER A 75 -13.53 -38.23 -47.08
CA SER A 75 -12.08 -38.15 -46.81
C SER A 75 -11.68 -38.95 -45.59
N SER A 76 -10.66 -39.77 -45.81
CA SER A 76 -10.05 -40.79 -44.98
C SER A 76 -9.52 -40.31 -43.62
N PRO A 77 -9.31 -41.22 -42.65
CA PRO A 77 -8.77 -40.89 -41.32
C PRO A 77 -7.31 -40.42 -41.42
N GLN A 78 -7.02 -39.21 -40.95
CA GLN A 78 -5.66 -38.73 -40.77
C GLN A 78 -5.10 -39.21 -39.42
N THR A 79 -3.93 -39.84 -39.50
CA THR A 79 -3.04 -40.18 -38.39
C THR A 79 -2.73 -38.94 -37.55
N PRO A 80 -2.77 -39.00 -36.20
CA PRO A 80 -2.39 -37.87 -35.37
C PRO A 80 -0.89 -37.60 -35.52
N SER A 81 -0.56 -36.43 -36.05
CA SER A 81 0.79 -35.88 -36.07
C SER A 81 1.25 -35.63 -34.62
N PRO A 82 2.49 -35.98 -34.24
CA PRO A 82 2.99 -35.69 -32.91
C PRO A 82 3.04 -34.18 -32.69
N SER A 83 2.33 -33.69 -31.67
CA SER A 83 2.42 -32.30 -31.22
C SER A 83 3.87 -31.98 -30.83
N PRO A 84 4.43 -30.85 -31.26
CA PRO A 84 5.74 -30.44 -30.79
C PRO A 84 5.67 -30.17 -29.28
N LEU A 85 6.56 -30.80 -28.53
CA LEU A 85 6.89 -30.40 -27.17
C LEU A 85 7.51 -29.01 -27.24
N THR A 86 6.72 -27.97 -26.96
CA THR A 86 7.24 -26.62 -26.77
C THR A 86 8.08 -26.64 -25.50
N SER A 87 9.36 -26.31 -25.62
CA SER A 87 10.20 -25.97 -24.48
C SER A 87 9.74 -24.60 -23.99
N ASP A 88 8.97 -24.55 -22.90
CA ASP A 88 8.51 -23.30 -22.27
C ASP A 88 9.70 -22.57 -21.63
N ALA A 89 10.37 -21.73 -22.42
CA ALA A 89 11.22 -20.68 -21.86
C ALA A 89 10.29 -19.57 -21.29
N PRO A 90 10.67 -18.93 -20.17
CA PRO A 90 9.89 -17.84 -19.60
C PRO A 90 9.73 -16.69 -20.60
N THR A 91 8.54 -16.10 -20.63
CA THR A 91 8.25 -14.90 -21.43
C THR A 91 8.76 -13.65 -20.72
N ALA A 92 8.81 -12.51 -21.43
CA ALA A 92 9.19 -11.24 -20.82
C ALA A 92 8.18 -10.80 -19.75
N GLU A 93 6.91 -11.16 -19.94
CA GLU A 93 5.83 -10.95 -18.99
C GLU A 93 6.03 -11.80 -17.72
N ASP A 94 6.48 -13.06 -17.86
CA ASP A 94 6.83 -13.92 -16.71
C ASP A 94 7.99 -13.34 -15.90
N GLU A 95 9.05 -12.87 -16.58
CA GLU A 95 10.20 -12.23 -15.93
C GLU A 95 9.79 -10.94 -15.19
N ALA A 96 8.91 -10.13 -15.78
CA ALA A 96 8.38 -8.92 -15.15
C ALA A 96 7.53 -9.25 -13.92
N ALA A 97 6.66 -10.26 -14.02
CA ALA A 97 5.82 -10.75 -12.92
C ALA A 97 6.67 -11.25 -11.74
N GLU A 98 7.73 -12.02 -12.01
CA GLU A 98 8.65 -12.52 -11.00
C GLU A 98 9.44 -11.38 -10.33
N ALA A 99 9.95 -10.43 -11.13
CA ALA A 99 10.68 -9.28 -10.61
C ALA A 99 9.79 -8.38 -9.74
N ALA A 100 8.55 -8.15 -10.15
CA ALA A 100 7.57 -7.38 -9.40
C ALA A 100 7.18 -8.07 -8.08
N THR A 101 6.94 -9.37 -8.11
CA THR A 101 6.64 -10.14 -6.89
C THR A 101 7.83 -10.13 -5.92
N THR A 102 9.05 -10.24 -6.45
CA THR A 102 10.29 -10.16 -5.66
C THR A 102 10.44 -8.82 -4.96
N VAL A 103 10.22 -7.69 -5.65
CA VAL A 103 10.33 -6.37 -5.02
C VAL A 103 9.26 -6.14 -3.96
N VAL A 104 8.03 -6.65 -4.15
CA VAL A 104 6.99 -6.59 -3.12
C VAL A 104 7.46 -7.31 -1.86
N ASN A 105 7.98 -8.54 -2.00
CA ASN A 105 8.49 -9.31 -0.85
C ASN A 105 9.66 -8.61 -0.13
N GLU A 106 10.61 -8.02 -0.86
CA GLU A 106 11.72 -7.27 -0.24
C GLU A 106 11.24 -5.99 0.45
N MET A 107 10.29 -5.26 -0.14
CA MET A 107 9.66 -4.13 0.54
C MET A 107 9.00 -4.59 1.84
N LEU A 108 8.22 -5.69 1.84
CA LEU A 108 7.57 -6.20 3.05
C LEU A 108 8.60 -6.50 4.13
N ARG A 109 9.65 -7.24 3.79
CA ARG A 109 10.76 -7.57 4.70
C ARG A 109 11.39 -6.32 5.32
N VAL A 110 11.65 -5.28 4.54
CA VAL A 110 12.23 -4.03 5.06
C VAL A 110 11.24 -3.29 5.95
N THR A 111 9.97 -3.19 5.56
CA THR A 111 8.95 -2.50 6.36
C THR A 111 8.61 -3.25 7.65
N ASP A 112 8.69 -4.57 7.67
CA ASP A 112 8.52 -5.40 8.87
C ASP A 112 9.69 -5.17 9.83
N ALA A 113 10.94 -5.25 9.34
CA ALA A 113 12.11 -4.95 10.15
C ALA A 113 12.05 -3.53 10.73
N ALA A 114 11.59 -2.56 9.93
CA ALA A 114 11.40 -1.19 10.36
C ALA A 114 10.30 -1.05 11.43
N LYS A 115 9.18 -1.77 11.32
CA LYS A 115 8.11 -1.72 12.34
C LYS A 115 8.43 -2.54 13.58
N GLN A 116 9.29 -3.54 13.51
CA GLN A 116 9.77 -4.31 14.65
C GLN A 116 10.68 -3.47 15.56
N ASP A 117 11.51 -2.60 14.98
CA ASP A 117 12.34 -1.62 15.71
C ASP A 117 12.35 -0.23 15.03
N PRO A 118 11.26 0.54 15.18
CA PRO A 118 11.04 1.77 14.42
C PRO A 118 11.93 2.93 14.86
N GLY A 119 12.55 2.83 16.04
CA GLY A 119 13.47 3.83 16.60
C GLY A 119 14.95 3.52 16.38
N ALA A 120 15.31 2.34 15.85
CA ALA A 120 16.71 1.90 15.75
C ALA A 120 17.59 2.81 14.89
N ARG A 121 17.05 3.35 13.80
CA ARG A 121 17.78 4.11 12.78
C ARG A 121 16.82 4.83 11.83
N ASP A 122 17.38 5.63 10.93
CA ASP A 122 16.63 6.14 9.78
C ASP A 122 16.41 5.02 8.76
N TRP A 123 15.15 4.59 8.62
CA TRP A 123 14.73 3.51 7.72
C TRP A 123 14.38 4.00 6.30
N GLU A 124 14.27 5.32 6.09
CA GLU A 124 13.87 5.88 4.80
C GLU A 124 14.75 5.42 3.63
N PRO A 125 16.10 5.37 3.74
CA PRO A 125 16.95 4.92 2.65
C PRO A 125 16.69 3.46 2.22
N GLU A 126 16.42 2.54 3.15
CA GLU A 126 16.12 1.15 2.77
C GLU A 126 14.72 0.98 2.21
N ILE A 127 13.74 1.69 2.75
CA ILE A 127 12.37 1.65 2.22
C ILE A 127 12.35 2.17 0.77
N ARG A 128 13.03 3.28 0.49
CA ARG A 128 13.12 3.86 -0.86
C ARG A 128 13.89 3.01 -1.87
N ARG A 129 14.58 1.96 -1.43
CA ARG A 129 15.22 1.00 -2.35
C ARG A 129 14.21 0.09 -3.04
N PHE A 130 13.05 -0.13 -2.41
CA PHE A 130 12.03 -1.07 -2.89
C PHE A 130 10.67 -0.41 -3.13
N SER A 131 10.51 0.86 -2.74
CA SER A 131 9.29 1.64 -2.93
C SER A 131 9.55 2.97 -3.61
N GLY A 132 8.70 3.32 -4.56
CA GLY A 132 8.56 4.65 -5.12
C GLY A 132 7.42 5.40 -4.44
N ASP A 133 7.33 6.72 -4.67
CA ASP A 133 6.21 7.50 -4.15
C ASP A 133 4.93 7.22 -4.98
N PRO A 134 3.72 7.22 -4.35
CA PRO A 134 3.45 7.56 -2.94
C PRO A 134 3.69 6.44 -1.90
N ALA A 135 3.88 5.17 -2.29
CA ALA A 135 4.04 4.07 -1.33
C ALA A 135 5.21 4.26 -0.35
N ALA A 136 6.36 4.75 -0.83
CA ALA A 136 7.52 4.99 0.03
C ALA A 136 7.23 5.99 1.15
N LEU A 137 6.62 7.14 0.81
CA LEU A 137 6.21 8.15 1.79
C LEU A 137 5.26 7.56 2.85
N LEU A 138 4.28 6.76 2.44
CA LEU A 138 3.32 6.14 3.37
C LEU A 138 4.01 5.14 4.30
N ALA A 139 4.90 4.29 3.78
CA ALA A 139 5.66 3.34 4.57
C ALA A 139 6.59 4.03 5.59
N VAL A 140 7.33 5.06 5.17
CA VAL A 140 8.20 5.85 6.05
C VAL A 140 7.39 6.55 7.13
N THR A 141 6.25 7.14 6.77
CA THR A 141 5.36 7.81 7.73
C THR A 141 4.83 6.82 8.76
N ALA A 142 4.37 5.65 8.33
CA ALA A 142 3.89 4.60 9.24
C ALA A 142 4.97 4.15 10.23
N VAL A 143 6.22 3.97 9.80
CA VAL A 143 7.34 3.62 10.69
C VAL A 143 7.61 4.73 11.71
N ARG A 144 7.64 5.99 11.26
CA ARG A 144 7.83 7.15 12.15
C ARG A 144 6.69 7.29 13.16
N ASP A 145 5.45 7.01 12.74
CA ASP A 145 4.30 7.00 13.62
C ASP A 145 4.46 5.91 14.68
N TYR A 146 4.84 4.67 14.30
CA TYR A 146 5.11 3.59 15.24
C TYR A 146 6.13 4.01 16.31
N ALA A 147 7.25 4.62 15.92
CA ALA A 147 8.23 5.15 16.86
C ALA A 147 7.64 6.22 17.78
N THR A 148 6.88 7.16 17.21
CA THR A 148 6.32 8.32 17.93
C THR A 148 5.28 7.92 18.97
N ILE A 149 4.40 6.97 18.64
CA ILE A 149 3.33 6.51 19.54
C ILE A 149 3.71 5.26 20.36
N GLY A 150 4.98 4.88 20.34
CA GLY A 150 5.50 3.78 21.15
C GLY A 150 4.91 2.41 20.79
N LEU A 151 4.76 2.14 19.50
CA LEU A 151 4.33 0.84 18.97
C LEU A 151 5.50 0.09 18.34
N ARG A 152 5.43 -1.23 18.38
CA ARG A 152 6.26 -2.11 17.57
C ARG A 152 5.44 -3.28 17.03
N GLN A 153 5.89 -3.83 15.92
CA GLN A 153 5.38 -5.07 15.36
C GLN A 153 6.09 -6.28 15.97
N GLU A 154 5.36 -7.37 16.12
CA GLU A 154 5.88 -8.72 16.35
C GLU A 154 5.43 -9.62 15.20
N GLY A 155 6.35 -10.44 14.68
CA GLY A 155 6.10 -11.26 13.50
C GLY A 155 6.32 -10.52 12.19
N ASP A 156 6.18 -11.26 11.10
CA ASP A 156 6.40 -10.81 9.74
C ASP A 156 5.08 -10.81 8.97
N THR A 157 4.92 -9.86 8.07
CA THR A 157 3.73 -9.69 7.25
C THR A 157 3.58 -10.88 6.30
N VAL A 158 2.41 -11.52 6.32
CA VAL A 158 2.05 -12.57 5.37
C VAL A 158 1.01 -12.06 4.38
N VAL A 159 1.34 -12.16 3.08
CA VAL A 159 0.46 -11.79 1.97
C VAL A 159 0.55 -12.87 0.90
N GLU A 160 -0.61 -13.37 0.44
CA GLU A 160 -0.68 -14.22 -0.75
C GLU A 160 -0.79 -13.32 -1.99
N LEU A 161 0.25 -13.30 -2.83
CA LEU A 161 0.34 -12.43 -4.00
C LEU A 161 -0.15 -13.15 -5.27
N GLU A 162 -1.00 -12.48 -6.03
CA GLU A 162 -1.48 -12.91 -7.35
C GLU A 162 -1.25 -11.78 -8.36
N VAL A 163 -0.46 -12.04 -9.39
CA VAL A 163 -0.27 -11.09 -10.50
C VAL A 163 -1.54 -11.07 -11.34
N THR A 164 -2.13 -9.89 -11.51
CA THR A 164 -3.42 -9.72 -12.21
C THR A 164 -3.27 -9.08 -13.59
N ASP A 165 -2.20 -8.33 -13.83
CA ASP A 165 -1.95 -7.62 -15.08
C ASP A 165 -0.46 -7.31 -15.25
N VAL A 166 0.05 -7.41 -16.48
CA VAL A 166 1.43 -7.04 -16.85
C VAL A 166 1.37 -6.18 -18.11
N ASP A 167 1.78 -4.92 -17.99
CA ASP A 167 1.87 -3.97 -19.09
C ASP A 167 3.32 -3.52 -19.29
N LEU A 168 4.01 -4.16 -20.22
CA LEU A 168 5.40 -3.84 -20.56
C LEU A 168 5.53 -2.51 -21.34
N ALA A 169 4.43 -1.94 -21.82
CA ALA A 169 4.40 -0.74 -22.65
C ALA A 169 3.77 0.48 -21.94
N ALA A 170 3.52 0.38 -20.64
CA ALA A 170 2.93 1.46 -19.86
C ALA A 170 3.78 2.75 -19.97
N PRO A 171 3.16 3.95 -20.08
CA PRO A 171 3.88 5.20 -20.30
C PRO A 171 4.93 5.58 -19.24
N GLY A 172 4.79 5.04 -18.02
CA GLY A 172 5.72 5.26 -16.90
C GLY A 172 6.87 4.24 -16.83
N GLY A 173 6.92 3.29 -17.77
CA GLY A 173 7.78 2.11 -17.74
C GLY A 173 6.97 0.83 -17.48
N PRO A 174 7.56 -0.36 -17.73
CA PRO A 174 6.90 -1.64 -17.48
C PRO A 174 6.23 -1.70 -16.11
N THR A 175 4.96 -2.07 -16.07
CA THR A 175 4.11 -2.02 -14.88
C THR A 175 3.44 -3.37 -14.64
N VAL A 176 3.39 -3.81 -13.39
CA VAL A 176 2.71 -5.03 -12.96
C VAL A 176 1.70 -4.68 -11.88
N ARG A 177 0.46 -5.18 -12.03
CA ARG A 177 -0.58 -5.11 -11.00
C ARG A 177 -0.65 -6.43 -10.26
N ILE A 178 -0.74 -6.36 -8.95
CA ILE A 178 -0.73 -7.51 -8.06
C ILE A 178 -1.87 -7.31 -7.05
N THR A 179 -2.69 -8.35 -6.88
CA THR A 179 -3.61 -8.45 -5.76
C THR A 179 -2.93 -9.25 -4.65
N GLY A 180 -2.89 -8.70 -3.45
CA GLY A 180 -2.41 -9.39 -2.26
C GLY A 180 -3.56 -9.75 -1.32
N CYS A 181 -3.64 -10.99 -0.83
CA CYS A 181 -4.48 -11.30 0.31
C CYS A 181 -3.66 -11.23 1.60
N TYR A 182 -3.78 -10.12 2.33
CA TYR A 182 -3.04 -9.88 3.57
C TYR A 182 -3.73 -10.54 4.76
N ASP A 183 -2.96 -11.24 5.59
CA ASP A 183 -3.41 -11.77 6.87
C ASP A 183 -3.03 -10.81 8.02
N SER A 184 -4.01 -10.10 8.56
CA SER A 184 -3.80 -9.20 9.70
C SER A 184 -3.42 -9.91 11.00
N GLN A 185 -3.58 -11.24 11.09
CA GLN A 185 -3.17 -12.04 12.24
C GLN A 185 -1.73 -12.53 12.13
N SER A 186 -1.07 -12.37 10.98
CA SER A 186 0.35 -12.73 10.79
C SER A 186 1.31 -11.91 11.65
N THR A 187 0.88 -10.72 12.07
CA THR A 187 1.64 -9.82 12.92
C THR A 187 0.83 -9.40 14.15
N ARG A 188 1.51 -8.97 15.20
CA ARG A 188 0.90 -8.34 16.38
C ARG A 188 1.50 -6.97 16.58
N VAL A 189 0.66 -5.96 16.78
CA VAL A 189 1.11 -4.62 17.15
C VAL A 189 1.07 -4.51 18.67
N VAL A 190 2.17 -4.11 19.29
CA VAL A 190 2.34 -4.08 20.74
C VAL A 190 2.77 -2.69 21.19
N ARG A 191 2.16 -2.20 22.27
CA ARG A 191 2.62 -0.99 22.96
C ARG A 191 3.92 -1.30 23.69
N VAL A 192 4.98 -0.57 23.37
CA VAL A 192 6.32 -0.80 23.93
C VAL A 192 6.34 -0.60 25.46
N GLU A 193 5.63 0.40 25.97
CA GLU A 193 5.63 0.73 27.40
C GLU A 193 4.89 -0.32 28.26
N THR A 194 3.73 -0.79 27.79
CA THR A 194 2.84 -1.64 28.59
C THR A 194 2.91 -3.13 28.23
N GLY A 195 3.43 -3.45 27.04
CA GLY A 195 3.36 -4.80 26.46
C GLY A 195 1.95 -5.20 25.98
N GLU A 196 0.99 -4.26 26.01
CA GLU A 196 -0.38 -4.53 25.57
C GLU A 196 -0.44 -4.72 24.05
N VAL A 197 -1.16 -5.75 23.61
CA VAL A 197 -1.42 -6.02 22.20
C VAL A 197 -2.56 -5.12 21.72
N VAL A 198 -2.33 -4.36 20.65
CA VAL A 198 -3.37 -3.63 19.93
C VAL A 198 -4.19 -4.65 19.13
N PRO A 199 -5.52 -4.76 19.35
CA PRO A 199 -6.35 -5.69 18.61
C PRO A 199 -6.26 -5.44 17.10
N PRO A 200 -6.15 -6.49 16.27
CA PRO A 200 -6.18 -6.33 14.83
C PRO A 200 -7.55 -5.80 14.38
N GLY A 201 -7.56 -5.12 13.24
CA GLY A 201 -8.81 -4.71 12.59
C GLY A 201 -9.63 -5.92 12.11
N THR A 202 -10.88 -5.65 11.73
CA THR A 202 -11.75 -6.62 11.03
C THR A 202 -12.01 -6.13 9.61
N PRO A 203 -11.99 -7.01 8.59
CA PRO A 203 -11.84 -8.48 8.64
C PRO A 203 -10.39 -8.93 8.91
N SER A 204 -10.22 -10.20 9.28
CA SER A 204 -8.89 -10.76 9.59
C SER A 204 -7.99 -10.91 8.37
N ARG A 205 -8.59 -11.09 7.19
CA ARG A 205 -7.90 -11.12 5.90
C ARG A 205 -8.59 -10.15 4.95
N TYR A 206 -7.81 -9.38 4.22
CA TYR A 206 -8.34 -8.41 3.25
C TYR A 206 -7.38 -8.16 2.09
N VAL A 207 -7.95 -7.63 1.02
CA VAL A 207 -7.25 -7.39 -0.24
C VAL A 207 -6.34 -6.17 -0.15
N TRP A 208 -5.13 -6.29 -0.69
CA TRP A 208 -4.24 -5.20 -1.04
C TRP A 208 -4.20 -5.07 -2.58
N ASP A 209 -4.37 -3.86 -3.09
CA ASP A 209 -4.14 -3.53 -4.49
C ASP A 209 -2.75 -2.91 -4.64
N ILE A 210 -1.87 -3.59 -5.38
CA ILE A 210 -0.44 -3.28 -5.45
C ILE A 210 -0.07 -3.00 -6.89
N THR A 211 0.64 -1.88 -7.11
CA THR A 211 1.23 -1.55 -8.40
C THR A 211 2.73 -1.43 -8.28
N VAL A 212 3.45 -2.13 -9.15
CA VAL A 212 4.90 -2.11 -9.24
C VAL A 212 5.30 -1.58 -10.61
N THR A 213 6.20 -0.60 -10.66
CA THR A 213 6.69 -0.02 -11.92
C THR A 213 8.20 -0.15 -12.01
N ARG A 214 8.71 -0.44 -13.20
CA ARG A 214 10.12 -0.39 -13.52
C ARG A 214 10.51 1.00 -14.01
N TYR A 215 11.48 1.62 -13.33
CA TYR A 215 11.98 2.94 -13.65
C TYR A 215 13.17 2.86 -14.60
N GLU A 216 12.91 2.74 -15.90
CA GLU A 216 13.97 2.49 -16.89
C GLU A 216 15.01 3.62 -17.00
N ALA A 217 14.61 4.85 -16.71
CA ALA A 217 15.49 6.03 -16.72
C ALA A 217 16.45 6.10 -15.53
N GLU A 218 16.22 5.33 -14.47
CA GLU A 218 17.05 5.32 -13.27
C GLU A 218 18.20 4.31 -13.41
N PRO A 219 19.36 4.55 -12.75
CA PRO A 219 20.48 3.61 -12.76
C PRO A 219 20.07 2.21 -12.29
N GLY A 220 20.35 1.20 -13.13
CA GLY A 220 19.98 -0.20 -12.84
C GLY A 220 18.52 -0.54 -13.13
N SER A 221 17.73 0.42 -13.62
CA SER A 221 16.32 0.25 -14.02
C SER A 221 15.49 -0.49 -12.96
N PRO A 222 15.42 0.03 -11.71
CA PRO A 222 14.83 -0.67 -10.58
C PRO A 222 13.32 -0.84 -10.76
N TRP A 223 12.82 -1.99 -10.32
CA TRP A 223 11.42 -2.19 -9.99
C TRP A 223 11.15 -1.60 -8.62
N LEU A 224 10.05 -0.86 -8.46
CA LEU A 224 9.65 -0.27 -7.19
C LEU A 224 8.15 -0.43 -6.98
N VAL A 225 7.74 -0.71 -5.74
CA VAL A 225 6.33 -0.65 -5.35
C VAL A 225 5.90 0.81 -5.30
N ASN A 226 4.95 1.21 -6.13
CA ASN A 226 4.45 2.59 -6.23
C ASN A 226 3.16 2.81 -5.47
N GLN A 227 2.32 1.78 -5.43
CA GLN A 227 1.03 1.80 -4.77
C GLN A 227 0.87 0.50 -3.97
N LEU A 228 0.36 0.63 -2.76
CA LEU A 228 -0.05 -0.48 -1.90
C LEU A 228 -1.25 0.03 -1.13
N ASP A 229 -2.43 -0.31 -1.63
CA ASP A 229 -3.69 0.18 -1.10
C ASP A 229 -4.41 -0.94 -0.34
N PRO A 230 -4.49 -0.84 1.00
CA PRO A 230 -5.24 -1.79 1.80
C PRO A 230 -6.75 -1.56 1.64
N LEU A 231 -7.44 -2.49 0.98
CA LEU A 231 -8.89 -2.48 0.79
C LEU A 231 -9.57 -3.20 1.97
N THR A 232 -9.56 -2.57 3.14
CA THR A 232 -10.03 -3.19 4.40
C THR A 232 -11.52 -3.55 4.42
N ASP A 233 -12.30 -3.08 3.46
CA ASP A 233 -13.71 -3.44 3.25
C ASP A 233 -13.90 -4.67 2.33
N ARG A 234 -12.83 -5.18 1.73
CA ARG A 234 -12.83 -6.33 0.81
C ARG A 234 -12.08 -7.51 1.42
N ALA A 235 -12.85 -8.46 1.95
CA ALA A 235 -12.29 -9.71 2.47
C ALA A 235 -11.75 -10.62 1.35
N CYS A 236 -10.79 -11.45 1.76
CA CYS A 236 -10.27 -12.66 1.15
C CYS A 236 -10.00 -13.67 2.30
#